data_AF-A0AAD1RN55-F1
#
_entry.id   AF-A0AAD1RN55-F1
#
_cell.length_a   1.000
_cell.length_b   1.000
_cell.length_c   1.000
_cell.angle_alpha   90.00
_cell.angle_beta   90.00
_cell.angle_gamma   90.00
#
_symmetry.space_group_name_H-M   'P 1'
#
loop_
_entity.id
_entity.type
_entity.pdbx_description
1 polymer ?
#
loop_
_entity_poly.entity_id
_entity_poly.type
_entity_poly.pdbx_seq_one_letter_code
_entity_poly.pdbx_strand_id
1 'polypeptide(L)'
;SPASNADSEPADSQPGNTTQNCLRFAHSSQVKLAETHRRIKPEIQALGACTSDLEQRVESVVQAHNSVVQHFTSMKQHLNSLEMMVEDLSNHSRQNNLHIRGLPETLNEGQLIRKMEDYFQHLLPDILKERWAIDRAHRALRAQRTEGQ
;
A
#
# COMPACT_ATOMS: atom_id res chain seq x y z
N SER A 1 -94.07 -55.06 18.65
CA SER A 1 -93.88 -54.24 17.43
C SER A 1 -93.66 -52.78 17.84
N PRO A 2 -92.80 -52.06 17.10
CA PRO A 2 -91.75 -51.11 17.57
C PRO A 2 -92.28 -49.65 17.65
N ALA A 3 -91.57 -48.57 17.98
CA ALA A 3 -90.14 -48.18 17.94
C ALA A 3 -89.91 -47.06 18.99
N SER A 4 -88.87 -47.05 19.83
CA SER A 4 -87.52 -46.49 19.64
C SER A 4 -87.37 -45.29 18.70
N ASN A 5 -87.10 -44.10 19.26
CA ASN A 5 -85.81 -43.40 19.11
C ASN A 5 -85.92 -41.97 19.66
N ALA A 6 -85.18 -41.72 20.73
CA ALA A 6 -84.51 -40.44 20.92
C ALA A 6 -83.26 -40.45 20.03
N ASP A 7 -82.97 -39.37 19.32
CA ASP A 7 -81.60 -38.85 19.31
C ASP A 7 -81.56 -37.41 18.78
N SER A 8 -80.51 -36.73 19.18
CA SER A 8 -80.33 -35.29 19.18
C SER A 8 -79.59 -34.77 17.95
N GLU A 9 -79.71 -33.46 17.75
CA GLU A 9 -78.62 -32.56 17.30
C GLU A 9 -78.29 -32.45 15.78
N PRO A 10 -77.56 -31.41 15.34
CA PRO A 10 -78.13 -30.13 14.93
C PRO A 10 -77.60 -29.66 13.55
N ALA A 11 -77.99 -28.46 13.12
CA ALA A 11 -77.13 -27.46 12.45
C ALA A 11 -77.91 -26.63 11.43
N ASP A 12 -78.73 -25.71 11.94
CA ASP A 12 -79.18 -24.57 11.15
C ASP A 12 -77.96 -23.63 10.97
N SER A 13 -77.18 -23.88 9.92
CA SER A 13 -76.01 -23.08 9.57
C SER A 13 -76.47 -21.84 8.83
N GLN A 14 -76.80 -20.78 9.58
CA GLN A 14 -77.25 -19.52 8.99
C GLN A 14 -76.17 -18.87 8.09
N PRO A 15 -76.40 -18.70 6.77
CA PRO A 15 -75.42 -18.17 5.82
C PRO A 15 -75.09 -16.68 6.01
N GLY A 16 -75.92 -15.93 6.77
CA GLY A 16 -75.73 -14.49 7.01
C GLY A 16 -74.54 -14.14 7.91
N ASN A 17 -74.19 -15.01 8.86
CA ASN A 17 -73.08 -14.80 9.79
C ASN A 17 -71.72 -15.01 9.10
N THR A 18 -71.63 -16.01 8.22
CA THR A 18 -70.40 -16.37 7.51
C THR A 18 -69.94 -15.26 6.57
N THR A 19 -70.85 -14.68 5.77
CA THR A 19 -70.49 -13.60 4.82
C THR A 19 -70.06 -12.32 5.55
N GLN A 20 -70.71 -11.98 6.67
CA GLN A 20 -70.34 -10.80 7.47
C GLN A 20 -68.98 -10.96 8.17
N ASN A 21 -68.66 -12.18 8.65
CA ASN A 21 -67.36 -12.48 9.22
C ASN A 21 -66.24 -12.46 8.16
N CYS A 22 -66.50 -12.96 6.94
CA CYS A 22 -65.55 -12.84 5.83
C CYS A 22 -65.24 -11.39 5.47
N LEU A 23 -66.25 -10.51 5.43
CA LEU A 23 -66.04 -9.09 5.15
C LEU A 23 -65.21 -8.39 6.24
N ARG A 24 -65.48 -8.69 7.52
CA ARG A 24 -64.68 -8.16 8.64
C ARG A 24 -63.25 -8.65 8.62
N PHE A 25 -63.05 -9.94 8.32
CA PHE A 25 -61.72 -10.52 8.21
C PHE A 25 -60.93 -9.90 7.04
N ALA A 26 -61.56 -9.74 5.88
CA ALA A 26 -60.95 -9.09 4.72
C ALA A 26 -60.55 -7.65 5.03
N HIS A 27 -61.44 -6.87 5.67
CA HIS A 27 -61.14 -5.50 6.07
C HIS A 27 -60.03 -5.45 7.12
N SER A 28 -60.08 -6.29 8.16
CA SER A 28 -59.02 -6.36 9.18
C SER A 28 -57.66 -6.76 8.58
N SER A 29 -57.66 -7.66 7.59
CA SER A 29 -56.42 -8.09 6.91
C SER A 29 -55.87 -6.95 6.05
N GLN A 30 -56.74 -6.23 5.35
CA GLN A 30 -56.36 -5.07 4.53
C GLN A 30 -55.79 -3.92 5.38
N VAL A 31 -56.34 -3.66 6.56
CA VAL A 31 -55.82 -2.66 7.51
C VAL A 31 -54.44 -3.05 8.02
N LYS A 32 -54.25 -4.32 8.42
CA LYS A 32 -52.93 -4.82 8.87
C LYS A 32 -51.88 -4.73 7.76
N LEU A 33 -52.26 -5.06 6.52
CA LEU A 33 -51.37 -4.92 5.36
C LEU A 33 -51.01 -3.45 5.08
N ALA A 34 -51.96 -2.53 5.19
CA ALA A 34 -51.69 -1.10 5.02
C ALA A 34 -50.77 -0.56 6.12
N GLU A 35 -50.93 -1.03 7.36
CA GLU A 35 -50.08 -0.66 8.49
C GLU A 35 -48.65 -1.19 8.34
N THR A 36 -48.48 -2.46 7.97
CA THR A 36 -47.14 -3.02 7.71
C THR A 36 -46.48 -2.33 6.53
N HIS A 37 -47.21 -2.02 5.47
CA HIS A 37 -46.69 -1.26 4.33
C HIS A 37 -46.25 0.15 4.75
N ARG A 38 -47.05 0.84 5.57
CA ARG A 38 -46.73 2.16 6.10
C ARG A 38 -45.49 2.14 7.00
N ARG A 39 -45.26 1.04 7.73
CA ARG A 39 -44.09 0.87 8.59
C ARG A 39 -42.82 0.54 7.82
N ILE A 40 -42.90 -0.36 6.84
CA ILE A 40 -41.72 -0.84 6.09
C ILE A 40 -41.21 0.21 5.08
N LYS A 41 -42.10 0.99 4.47
CA LYS A 41 -41.73 2.00 3.47
C LYS A 41 -40.66 3.00 3.95
N PRO A 42 -40.77 3.65 5.13
CA PRO A 42 -39.72 4.55 5.62
C PRO A 42 -38.43 3.82 5.96
N GLU A 43 -38.48 2.57 6.44
CA GLU A 43 -37.28 1.76 6.69
C GLU A 43 -36.51 1.48 5.40
N ILE A 44 -37.21 1.12 4.31
CA ILE A 44 -36.60 0.95 2.98
C ILE A 44 -35.98 2.26 2.48
N GLN A 45 -36.66 3.40 2.67
CA GLN A 45 -36.12 4.70 2.27
C GLN A 45 -34.88 5.09 3.07
N ALA A 46 -34.89 4.85 4.39
CA ALA A 46 -33.75 5.11 5.25
C ALA A 46 -32.55 4.23 4.90
N LEU A 47 -32.80 2.94 4.60
CA LEU A 47 -31.76 2.03 4.12
C LEU A 47 -31.21 2.50 2.76
N GLY A 48 -32.06 2.92 1.82
CA GLY A 48 -31.62 3.46 0.54
C GLY A 48 -30.71 4.69 0.69
N ALA A 49 -31.08 5.61 1.59
CA ALA A 49 -30.25 6.79 1.89
C ALA A 49 -28.90 6.41 2.52
N CYS A 50 -28.90 5.47 3.48
CA CYS A 50 -27.69 4.98 4.14
C CYS A 50 -26.76 4.28 3.14
N THR A 51 -27.30 3.43 2.26
CA THR A 51 -26.53 2.77 1.21
C THR A 51 -25.91 3.79 0.26
N SER A 52 -26.67 4.81 -0.17
CA SER A 52 -26.14 5.85 -1.06
C SER A 52 -25.01 6.67 -0.42
N ASP A 53 -25.12 7.02 0.87
CA ASP A 53 -24.04 7.68 1.62
C ASP A 53 -22.80 6.78 1.71
N LEU A 54 -23.00 5.50 2.01
CA LEU A 54 -21.90 4.54 2.12
C LEU A 54 -21.18 4.36 0.78
N GLU A 55 -21.93 4.24 -0.32
CA GLU A 55 -21.38 4.15 -1.67
C GLU A 55 -20.53 5.38 -2.01
N GLN A 56 -21.02 6.59 -1.71
CA GLN A 56 -20.28 7.83 -1.94
C GLN A 56 -18.98 7.87 -1.12
N ARG A 57 -19.03 7.46 0.14
CA ARG A 57 -17.85 7.41 1.01
C ARG A 57 -16.83 6.38 0.54
N VAL A 58 -17.28 5.21 0.10
CA VAL A 58 -16.42 4.17 -0.47
C VAL A 58 -15.74 4.70 -1.74
N GLU A 59 -16.48 5.33 -2.64
CA GLU A 59 -15.92 5.92 -3.87
C GLU A 59 -14.84 6.97 -3.54
N SER A 60 -15.10 7.86 -2.57
CA SER A 60 -14.11 8.85 -2.13
C SER A 60 -12.85 8.21 -1.56
N VAL A 61 -12.99 7.16 -0.76
CA VAL A 61 -11.84 6.42 -0.20
C VAL A 61 -11.05 5.71 -1.30
N VAL A 62 -11.73 5.10 -2.27
CA VAL A 62 -11.07 4.44 -3.41
C VAL A 62 -10.28 5.43 -4.25
N GLN A 63 -10.84 6.61 -4.52
CA GLN A 63 -10.14 7.68 -5.25
C GLN A 63 -8.91 8.17 -4.49
N ALA A 64 -9.04 8.44 -3.19
CA ALA A 64 -7.92 8.85 -2.35
C ALA A 64 -6.82 7.78 -2.29
N HIS A 65 -7.21 6.51 -2.12
CA HIS A 65 -6.28 5.38 -2.10
C HIS A 65 -5.51 5.28 -3.43
N ASN A 66 -6.21 5.37 -4.57
CA ASN A 66 -5.57 5.29 -5.88
C ASN A 66 -4.57 6.44 -6.10
N SER A 67 -4.90 7.65 -5.67
CA SER A 67 -3.97 8.78 -5.70
C SER A 67 -2.71 8.50 -4.86
N VAL A 68 -2.88 7.99 -3.63
CA VAL A 68 -1.74 7.63 -2.76
C VAL A 68 -0.86 6.56 -3.40
N VAL A 69 -1.45 5.51 -3.98
CA VAL A 69 -0.71 4.44 -4.67
C VAL A 69 0.10 4.99 -5.85
N GLN A 70 -0.47 5.91 -6.63
CA GLN A 70 0.24 6.56 -7.73
C GLN A 70 1.42 7.39 -7.22
N HIS A 71 1.22 8.22 -6.20
CA HIS A 71 2.29 9.01 -5.60
C HIS A 71 3.40 8.14 -5.01
N PHE A 72 3.03 7.07 -4.31
CA PHE A 72 4.01 6.13 -3.75
C PHE A 72 4.84 5.46 -4.85
N THR A 73 4.20 5.05 -5.94
CA THR A 73 4.88 4.43 -7.09
C THR A 73 5.87 5.40 -7.74
N SER A 74 5.46 6.66 -7.96
CA SER A 74 6.34 7.70 -8.50
C SER A 74 7.52 7.99 -7.56
N MET A 75 7.27 8.09 -6.25
CA MET A 75 8.33 8.32 -5.27
C MET A 75 9.34 7.18 -5.22
N LYS A 76 8.87 5.92 -5.32
CA LYS A 76 9.75 4.75 -5.42
C LYS A 76 10.63 4.78 -6.67
N GLN A 77 10.08 5.19 -7.81
CA GLN A 77 10.87 5.36 -9.04
C GLN A 77 11.95 6.42 -8.90
N HIS A 78 11.63 7.55 -8.27
CA HIS A 78 12.61 8.62 -8.01
C HIS A 78 13.72 8.15 -7.06
N LEU A 79 13.38 7.42 -6.00
CA LEU A 79 14.38 6.84 -5.08
C LEU A 79 15.33 5.91 -5.82
N ASN A 80 14.81 4.97 -6.60
CA ASN A 80 15.64 4.06 -7.39
C ASN A 80 16.56 4.82 -8.36
N SER A 81 16.04 5.87 -9.01
CA SER A 81 16.86 6.69 -9.92
C SER A 81 17.97 7.44 -9.20
N LEU A 82 17.71 7.94 -7.98
CA LEU A 82 18.71 8.60 -7.15
C LEU A 82 19.77 7.62 -6.67
N GLU A 83 19.35 6.42 -6.26
CA GLU A 83 20.28 5.36 -5.84
C GLU A 83 21.23 4.97 -6.97
N MET A 84 20.72 4.75 -8.19
CA MET A 84 21.58 4.48 -9.35
C MET A 84 22.54 5.63 -9.64
N MET A 85 22.07 6.89 -9.56
CA MET A 85 22.93 8.06 -9.78
C MET A 85 24.04 8.16 -8.73
N VAL A 86 23.74 7.87 -7.46
CA VAL A 86 24.74 7.85 -6.39
C VAL A 86 25.75 6.73 -6.61
N GLU A 87 25.30 5.55 -7.02
CA GLU A 87 26.19 4.45 -7.37
C GLU A 87 27.11 4.83 -8.54
N ASP A 88 26.57 5.42 -9.60
CA ASP A 88 27.34 5.88 -10.75
C ASP A 88 28.37 6.95 -10.36
N LEU A 89 27.98 7.93 -9.54
CA LEU A 89 28.90 8.95 -9.04
C LEU A 89 30.00 8.37 -8.15
N SER A 90 29.65 7.42 -7.28
CA SER A 90 30.62 6.71 -6.44
C SER A 90 31.59 5.90 -7.29
N ASN A 91 31.08 5.20 -8.31
CA ASN A 91 31.89 4.43 -9.24
C ASN A 91 32.79 5.33 -10.06
N HIS A 92 32.26 6.42 -10.62
CA HIS A 92 33.04 7.42 -11.35
C HIS A 92 34.13 8.05 -10.49
N SER A 93 33.81 8.39 -9.24
CA SER A 93 34.78 8.91 -8.28
C SER A 93 35.88 7.89 -7.92
N ARG A 94 35.62 6.58 -8.04
CA ARG A 94 36.58 5.51 -7.74
C ARG A 94 37.35 5.01 -8.96
N GLN A 95 36.84 5.20 -10.18
CA GLN A 95 37.45 4.68 -11.42
C GLN A 95 38.89 5.13 -11.62
N ASN A 96 39.24 6.34 -11.16
CA ASN A 96 40.59 6.88 -11.29
C ASN A 96 41.44 6.72 -10.02
N ASN A 97 40.95 5.98 -9.01
CA ASN A 97 41.67 5.76 -7.75
C ASN A 97 42.34 4.38 -7.76
N LEU A 98 43.67 4.36 -7.76
CA LEU A 98 44.46 3.13 -7.63
C LEU A 98 44.82 2.87 -6.16
N HIS A 99 44.50 1.68 -5.67
CA HIS A 99 44.90 1.21 -4.33
C HIS A 99 46.11 0.29 -4.45
N ILE A 100 47.27 0.76 -3.99
CA ILE A 100 48.54 0.02 -4.04
C ILE A 100 48.86 -0.51 -2.64
N ARG A 101 49.07 -1.83 -2.53
CA ARG A 101 49.44 -2.52 -1.29
C ARG A 101 50.91 -2.96 -1.33
N GLY A 102 51.52 -3.16 -0.16
CA GLY A 102 52.90 -3.67 -0.04
C GLY A 102 53.99 -2.59 -0.10
N LEU A 103 53.63 -1.31 0.00
CA LEU A 103 54.59 -0.21 0.06
C LEU A 103 55.14 -0.06 1.47
N PRO A 104 56.48 0.11 1.63
CA PRO A 104 57.08 0.29 2.94
C PRO A 104 56.55 1.56 3.63
N GLU A 105 56.33 1.48 4.95
CA GLU A 105 55.77 2.58 5.75
C GLU A 105 56.71 3.78 5.89
N THR A 106 58.02 3.57 5.73
CA THR A 106 59.06 4.60 5.82
C THR A 106 58.99 5.67 4.73
N LEU A 107 58.14 5.49 3.71
CA LEU A 107 57.90 6.48 2.68
C LEU A 107 56.97 7.59 3.18
N ASN A 108 57.52 8.81 3.26
CA ASN A 108 56.80 10.02 3.63
C ASN A 108 55.81 10.46 2.52
N GLU A 109 54.69 11.10 2.89
CA GLU A 109 53.66 11.57 1.96
C GLU A 109 54.24 12.46 0.83
N GLY A 110 55.19 13.34 1.15
CA GLY A 110 55.84 14.23 0.17
C GLY A 110 56.73 13.52 -0.87
N GLN A 111 57.10 12.26 -0.65
CA GLN A 111 57.91 11.46 -1.59
C GLN A 111 57.08 10.42 -2.35
N LEU A 112 55.81 10.25 -1.99
CA LEU A 112 54.97 9.16 -2.48
C LEU A 112 54.75 9.26 -3.99
N ILE A 113 54.41 10.45 -4.50
CA ILE A 113 54.15 10.70 -5.93
C ILE A 113 55.37 10.32 -6.78
N ARG A 114 56.56 10.86 -6.44
CA ARG A 114 57.80 10.57 -7.17
C ARG A 114 58.13 9.09 -7.20
N LYS A 115 57.92 8.40 -6.07
CA LYS A 115 58.15 6.94 -5.99
C LYS A 115 57.13 6.15 -6.79
N MET A 116 55.88 6.60 -6.86
CA MET A 116 54.88 6.00 -7.75
C MET A 116 55.24 6.18 -9.21
N GLU A 117 55.69 7.38 -9.62
CA GLU A 117 56.15 7.63 -11.00
C GLU A 117 57.30 6.71 -11.39
N ASP A 118 58.29 6.53 -10.51
CA ASP A 118 59.41 5.61 -10.74
C ASP A 118 58.95 4.15 -10.82
N TYR A 119 58.02 3.75 -9.94
CA TYR A 119 57.47 2.39 -9.93
C TYR A 119 56.65 2.10 -11.19
N PHE A 120 55.80 3.03 -11.60
CA PHE A 120 55.03 2.90 -12.84
C PHE A 120 55.92 2.92 -14.07
N GLN A 121 56.97 3.73 -14.10
CA GLN A 121 57.94 3.69 -15.21
C GLN A 121 58.65 2.34 -15.30
N HIS A 122 58.93 1.72 -14.16
CA HIS A 122 59.53 0.39 -14.14
C HIS A 122 58.57 -0.70 -14.63
N LEU A 123 57.28 -0.61 -14.24
CA LEU A 123 56.26 -1.58 -14.67
C LEU A 123 55.80 -1.39 -16.11
N LEU A 124 55.77 -0.15 -16.59
CA LEU A 124 55.23 0.26 -17.90
C LEU A 124 56.24 1.19 -18.60
N PRO A 125 57.39 0.64 -19.05
CA PRO A 125 58.48 1.45 -19.61
C PRO A 125 58.10 2.16 -20.91
N ASP A 126 57.10 1.64 -21.62
CA ASP A 126 56.63 2.18 -22.91
C ASP A 126 55.81 3.46 -22.77
N ILE A 127 55.35 3.78 -21.56
CA ILE A 127 54.59 5.00 -21.27
C ILE A 127 55.55 6.08 -20.79
N LEU A 128 55.49 7.25 -21.44
CA LEU A 128 56.31 8.41 -21.12
C LEU A 128 55.94 9.01 -19.76
N LYS A 129 56.95 9.45 -18.99
CA LYS A 129 56.76 10.01 -17.65
C LYS A 129 55.81 11.22 -17.64
N GLU A 130 55.87 12.02 -18.69
CA GLU A 130 55.09 13.24 -18.86
C GLU A 130 53.59 12.97 -19.06
N ARG A 131 53.20 11.72 -19.34
CA ARG A 131 51.78 11.32 -19.47
C ARG A 131 51.12 10.96 -18.14
N TRP A 132 51.89 10.76 -17.07
CA TRP A 132 51.33 10.44 -15.76
C TRP A 132 50.86 11.72 -15.06
N ALA A 133 49.54 11.91 -14.99
CA ALA A 133 48.93 13.01 -14.24
C ALA A 133 48.37 12.47 -12.91
N ILE A 134 49.22 12.37 -11.89
CA ILE A 134 48.79 11.98 -10.54
C ILE A 134 48.36 13.24 -9.78
N ASP A 135 47.05 13.44 -9.59
CA ASP A 135 46.54 14.61 -8.85
C ASP A 135 46.93 14.53 -7.36
N ARG A 136 46.74 13.37 -6.72
CA ARG A 136 46.98 13.17 -5.28
C ARG A 136 47.45 11.75 -5.00
N ALA A 137 48.36 11.62 -4.04
CA ALA A 137 48.76 10.33 -3.47
C ALA A 137 48.83 10.45 -1.95
N HIS A 138 48.16 9.54 -1.24
CA HIS A 138 48.12 9.52 0.22
C HIS A 138 47.94 8.08 0.72
N ARG A 139 48.24 7.84 2.00
CA ARG A 139 47.96 6.56 2.65
C ARG A 139 46.50 6.54 3.10
N ALA A 140 45.78 5.46 2.80
CA ALA A 140 44.35 5.32 3.14
C ALA A 140 44.08 5.30 4.66
N LEU A 141 45.06 4.86 5.44
CA LEU A 141 45.03 4.87 6.90
C LEU A 141 46.11 5.84 7.39
N ARG A 142 45.70 7.06 7.77
CA ARG A 142 46.57 7.89 8.63
C ARG A 142 46.56 7.27 10.02
N ALA A 143 47.72 7.21 10.68
CA ALA A 143 47.74 7.03 12.12
C ALA A 143 46.84 8.11 12.73
N GLN A 144 45.98 7.74 13.69
CA GLN A 144 45.24 8.72 14.50
C GLN A 144 46.24 9.80 14.95
N ARG A 145 45.93 11.08 14.68
CA ARG A 145 46.62 12.16 15.37
C ARG A 145 46.50 11.85 16.86
N THR A 146 47.61 11.62 17.53
CA THR A 146 47.68 11.73 18.97
C THR A 146 47.36 13.20 19.27
N GLU A 147 46.11 13.49 19.59
CA GLU A 147 45.76 14.75 20.23
C GLU A 147 46.47 14.77 21.59
N GLY A 148 47.43 15.68 21.73
CA GLY A 148 48.11 15.95 23.00
C GLY A 148 49.56 15.49 23.06
N GLN A 149 50.46 16.28 22.46
CA GLN A 149 51.76 16.66 23.04
C GLN A 149 52.31 17.89 22.32
#